data_AF-A0A6P2GE77-F1
#
_entry.id   AF-A0A6P2GE77-F1
#
_cell.length_a   1.000
_cell.length_b   1.000
_cell.length_c   1.000
_cell.angle_alpha   90.00
_cell.angle_beta   90.00
_cell.angle_gamma   90.00
#
_symmetry.space_group_name_H-M   'P 1'
#
loop_
_entity.id
_entity.type
_entity.pdbx_description
1 polymer ?
#
loop_
_entity_poly.entity_id
_entity_poly.type
_entity_poly.pdbx_seq_one_letter_code
_entity_poly.pdbx_strand_id
1 'polypeptide(L)' 'MEKLYHVVLVYERTGHRVRKTKRPVTRDRGLELIAAIANRPNQRTELEPATT' A
#
# COMPACT_ATOMS: atom_id res chain seq x y z
N MET A 1 16.24 10.60 -8.68
CA MET A 1 15.22 10.92 -7.67
C MET A 1 14.47 9.64 -7.36
N GLU A 2 14.47 9.20 -6.10
CA GLU A 2 13.72 8.00 -5.69
C GLU A 2 12.21 8.29 -5.76
N LYS A 3 11.42 7.37 -6.33
CA LYS A 3 9.97 7.48 -6.35
C LYS A 3 9.41 7.12 -4.96
N LEU A 4 8.45 7.90 -4.48
CA LEU A 4 7.76 7.62 -3.21
C LEU A 4 6.44 6.90 -3.47
N TYR A 5 5.97 6.16 -2.47
CA TYR A 5 4.82 5.26 -2.56
C TYR A 5 3.89 5.42 -1.35
N HIS A 6 2.61 5.13 -1.57
CA HIS A 6 1.64 4.86 -0.52
C HIS A 6 1.36 3.37 -0.45
N VAL A 7 1.33 2.82 0.77
CA VAL A 7 0.73 1.49 0.99
C VAL A 7 -0.79 1.63 0.94
N VAL A 8 -1.43 0.85 0.08
CA VAL A 8 -2.88 0.84 -0.14
C VAL A 8 -3.41 -0.58 0.07
N LEU A 9 -4.52 -0.68 0.80
CA LEU A 9 -5.29 -1.91 0.93
C LEU A 9 -6.42 -1.89 -0.09
N VAL A 10 -6.53 -2.94 -0.90
CA VAL A 10 -7.56 -3.10 -1.92
C VAL A 10 -8.49 -4.25 -1.50
N TYR A 11 -9.78 -3.95 -1.38
CA TYR A 11 -10.82 -4.93 -1.13
C TYR A 11 -11.29 -5.53 -2.45
N GLU A 12 -10.99 -6.81 -2.69
CA GLU A 12 -11.15 -7.40 -4.02
C GLU A 12 -12.60 -7.47 -4.50
N ARG A 13 -13.55 -7.71 -3.58
CA ARG A 13 -14.98 -7.80 -3.90
C ARG A 13 -15.58 -6.46 -4.36
N THR A 14 -15.08 -5.34 -3.84
CA THR A 14 -15.67 -4.01 -4.07
C THR A 14 -14.76 -3.10 -4.88
N GLY A 15 -13.50 -3.47 -5.09
CA GLY A 15 -12.47 -2.60 -5.64
C GLY A 15 -12.11 -1.42 -4.73
N HIS A 16 -12.64 -1.35 -3.51
CA HIS A 16 -12.43 -0.20 -2.63
C HIS A 16 -10.98 -0.13 -2.17
N ARG A 17 -10.38 1.06 -2.26
CA ARG A 17 -8.97 1.32 -1.95
C ARG A 17 -8.86 2.16 -0.68
N VAL A 18 -8.09 1.70 0.30
CA VAL A 18 -7.85 2.40 1.55
C VAL A 18 -6.35 2.63 1.73
N ARG A 19 -5.95 3.90 1.75
CA ARG A 19 -4.57 4.31 2.03
C ARG A 19 -4.22 4.02 3.49
N LYS A 20 -3.10 3.32 3.71
CA LYS A 20 -2.59 2.96 5.04
C LYS A 20 -1.47 3.86 5.55
N THR A 21 -0.91 4.70 4.68
CA THR A 21 0.20 5.59 4.99
C THR A 21 -0.24 7.06 4.92
N LYS A 22 0.03 7.83 5.97
CA LYS A 22 -0.27 9.27 6.01
C LYS A 22 0.66 10.10 5.11
N ARG A 23 1.94 9.71 5.03
CA ARG A 23 2.96 10.31 4.19
C ARG A 23 3.47 9.28 3.17
N PRO A 24 3.92 9.71 1.98
CA PRO A 24 4.62 8.82 1.06
C PRO A 24 5.87 8.22 1.74
N VAL A 25 6.14 6.96 1.46
CA VAL A 25 7.32 6.23 1.96
C VAL A 25 8.18 5.76 0.79
N THR A 26 9.43 5.42 1.06
CA THR A 26 10.30 4.75 0.09
C THR A 26 9.74 3.36 -0.26
N ARG A 27 10.21 2.79 -1.37
CA ARG A 27 9.75 1.48 -1.83
C ARG A 27 10.02 0.40 -0.78
N ASP A 28 11.24 0.34 -0.26
CA ASP A 28 11.66 -0.70 0.68
C ASP A 28 10.87 -0.61 1.99
N ARG A 29 10.68 0.60 2.51
CA ARG A 29 9.84 0.81 3.69
C ARG A 29 8.38 0.41 3.43
N GLY A 30 7.88 0.67 2.23
CA GLY A 30 6.56 0.21 1.82
C GLY A 30 6.43 -1.31 1.83
N LEU A 31 7.43 -2.04 1.33
CA LEU A 31 7.44 -3.51 1.32
C LEU A 31 7.51 -4.10 2.74
N GLU A 32 8.30 -3.50 3.63
CA GLU A 32 8.33 -3.88 5.05
C GLU A 32 6.94 -3.73 5.71
N LEU A 33 6.27 -2.61 5.44
CA LEU A 33 4.92 -2.37 5.97
C LEU A 33 3.89 -3.34 5.39
N ILE A 34 4.01 -3.70 4.11
CA ILE A 34 3.15 -4.70 3.47
C ILE A 34 3.32 -6.06 4.14
N ALA A 35 4.57 -6.49 4.39
CA ALA A 35 4.87 -7.75 5.06
C ALA A 35 4.31 -7.82 6.49
N ALA A 36 4.17 -6.66 7.17
CA ALA A 36 3.57 -6.58 8.50
C ALA A 36 2.03 -6.60 8.50
N ILE A 37 1.37 -6.42 7.35
CA ILE A 37 -0.10 -6.47 7.25
C ILE A 37 -0.54 -7.92 7.06
N ALA A 38 -1.40 -8.40 7.94
CA ALA A 38 -1.96 -9.75 7.84
C ALA A 38 -2.74 -9.94 6.53
N ASN A 39 -2.38 -10.99 5.78
CA ASN A 39 -3.10 -11.38 4.58
C ASN A 39 -4.51 -11.88 4.94
N ARG A 40 -5.51 -11.39 4.23
CA ARG A 40 -6.89 -11.86 4.33
C ARG A 40 -7.40 -12.24 2.95
N PRO A 41 -8.25 -13.28 2.81
CA PRO A 41 -8.65 -13.83 1.52
C PRO A 41 -9.47 -12.88 0.63
N ASN A 42 -9.86 -11.70 1.11
CA ASN A 42 -10.63 -10.70 0.34
C ASN A 42 -9.92 -9.34 0.27
N GLN A 43 -8.66 -9.28 0.67
CA GLN A 43 -7.88 -8.06 0.77
C GLN A 43 -6.47 -8.32 0.26
N ARG A 44 -6.00 -7.43 -0.61
CA ARG A 44 -4.59 -7.38 -1.01
C ARG A 44 -4.00 -6.04 -0.64
N THR A 45 -2.73 -6.02 -0.32
CA THR A 45 -1.95 -4.81 -0.09
C THR A 45 -1.05 -4.55 -1.29
N GLU A 46 -1.00 -3.30 -1.75
CA GLU A 46 -0.17 -2.89 -2.89
C GLU A 46 0.51 -1.55 -2.64
N LEU A 47 1.59 -1.29 -3.39
CA LEU A 47 2.25 0.01 -3.43
C LEU A 47 1.67 0.84 -4.57
N GLU A 48 1.11 1.99 -4.22
CA GLU A 48 0.63 3.00 -5.15
C GLU A 48 1.68 4.12 -5.25
N PRO A 49 2.18 4.48 -6.46
CA PRO A 49 3.09 5.62 -6.60
C PRO A 49 2.44 6.90 -6.07
N ALA A 50 3.15 7.65 -5.21
CA ALA A 50 2.69 8.96 -4.80
C ALA A 50 2.89 9.93 -5.97
N THR A 51 1.79 10.31 -6.62
CA THR A 51 1.79 11.47 -7.53
C THR A 51 2.07 12.71 -6.68
N THR A 52 3.25 13.28 -6.87
CA THR A 52 3.63 14.57 -6.31
C THR A 52 2.98 15.67 -7.13
#